data_AF-A0A0A0BHN2-F1
#
_entry.id   AF-A0A0A0BHN2-F1
#
_cell.length_a   1.000
_cell.length_b   1.000
_cell.length_c   1.000
_cell.angle_alpha   90.00
_cell.angle_beta   90.00
_cell.angle_gamma   90.00
#
_symmetry.space_group_name_H-M   'P 1'
#
loop_
_entity.id
_entity.type
_entity.pdbx_description
1 polymer ?
#
loop_
_entity_poly.entity_id
_entity_poly.type
_entity_poly.pdbx_seq_one_letter_code
_entity_poly.pdbx_strand_id
1 'polypeptide(L)'
;MNDMMKNIVLWVVIAIVLMSVFNNFGPQNSKSGEMDYSTFISNVKNGAVSNVEIQGRTISGELTDGNQFTTYSPDYDPGLIGDLLDNGVTIQAEPVEKTSLFMQIFISWFPMLLLIAVWIFFMRQMQGGGGKNPMSFGKSKARMLSDDQVKVTFKDVAGVEEAKEEVAELVDFLRDPSKFQKLGGRIPRGILMVGSPGTGKTLLAKAIAGEAKVPFFTISGSDFVEMFVGVGASRVRDMFEQAKKHAPCIIFIDEIDAVGRHRGAGLGGGNDEREQTLNQLLVEMDGFEGNEGVIVIAATNRPDVLDPALLRPGRFDRQVVVPLPDIRGREQIINVHLRKVPAAEDVDARVIARGTPGFSGADLANLVNEAALFAARANKRLVSMEQLELAKDKIMMGAERRSMVMSDKEKELTAYHEAGHAIVGRLVPGHDPVYKVSIIPRGRALGVTMFLPTEDRYSYTKQQLESQISSLYGGRLAEEMIFGQEAVTTGASNDIQRATELAHNMVTKWGLSDNMGPLSYGEDEGEVFLGRSVTQHKSVSDLTAKQIDEDVRAVINRNYDRAQQLLNDNMEKLHTMAQLLIKYETIDSGQIDAIMEGREPGEPKDWNDRSTPPSASPEPDESETPSGKPADQLH
;
A
#
# COMPACT_ATOMS: atom_id res chain seq x y z
N MET A 1 -20.42 -8.14 -17.22
CA MET A 1 -19.30 -9.07 -17.58
C MET A 1 -18.41 -8.38 -18.59
N ASN A 2 -17.15 -8.13 -18.23
CA ASN A 2 -16.14 -7.48 -19.09
C ASN A 2 -16.14 -8.09 -20.49
N ASP A 3 -16.04 -7.27 -21.54
CA ASP A 3 -15.91 -7.75 -22.93
C ASP A 3 -14.69 -8.68 -23.10
N MET A 4 -13.66 -8.48 -22.28
CA MET A 4 -12.53 -9.41 -22.17
C MET A 4 -12.95 -10.81 -21.69
N MET A 5 -13.88 -10.90 -20.74
CA MET A 5 -14.36 -12.18 -20.21
C MET A 5 -15.27 -12.89 -21.21
N LYS A 6 -16.07 -12.15 -21.99
CA LYS A 6 -16.85 -12.72 -23.11
C LYS A 6 -15.94 -13.30 -24.19
N ASN A 7 -14.87 -12.60 -24.56
CA ASN A 7 -13.91 -13.08 -25.54
C ASN A 7 -13.14 -14.31 -25.03
N ILE A 8 -12.69 -14.31 -23.77
CA ILE A 8 -12.00 -15.48 -23.19
C ILE A 8 -12.93 -16.69 -23.13
N VAL A 9 -14.19 -16.52 -22.72
CA VAL A 9 -15.17 -17.60 -22.67
C VAL A 9 -15.43 -18.16 -24.08
N LEU A 10 -15.53 -17.31 -25.10
CA LEU A 10 -15.67 -17.74 -26.49
C LEU A 10 -14.48 -18.61 -26.93
N TRP A 11 -13.24 -18.20 -26.62
CA TRP A 11 -12.03 -18.96 -26.96
C TRP A 11 -11.96 -20.30 -26.23
N VAL A 12 -12.36 -20.36 -24.96
CA VAL A 12 -12.41 -21.61 -24.19
C VAL A 12 -13.43 -22.58 -24.76
N VAL A 13 -14.63 -22.09 -25.13
CA VAL A 13 -15.67 -22.92 -25.75
C VAL A 13 -15.20 -23.49 -27.09
N ILE A 14 -14.54 -22.68 -27.91
CA ILE A 14 -13.99 -23.13 -29.20
C ILE A 14 -12.90 -24.19 -29.00
N ALA A 15 -11.99 -23.99 -28.04
CA ALA A 15 -10.94 -24.95 -27.71
C ALA A 15 -11.53 -26.29 -27.25
N ILE A 16 -12.57 -26.27 -26.41
CA ILE A 16 -13.27 -27.48 -25.95
C ILE A 16 -13.94 -28.21 -27.11
N VAL A 17 -14.60 -27.50 -28.01
CA VAL A 17 -15.26 -28.10 -29.19
C VAL A 17 -14.23 -28.73 -30.12
N LEU A 18 -13.13 -28.05 -30.41
CA LEU A 18 -12.05 -28.61 -31.23
C LEU A 18 -11.40 -29.84 -30.59
N MET A 19 -11.17 -29.80 -29.27
CA MET A 19 -10.62 -30.94 -28.53
C MET A 19 -11.60 -32.13 -28.50
N SER A 20 -12.89 -31.87 -28.35
CA SER A 20 -13.93 -32.90 -28.38
C SER A 20 -14.05 -33.57 -29.75
N VAL A 21 -13.99 -32.79 -30.83
CA VAL A 21 -13.97 -33.32 -32.19
C VAL A 21 -12.72 -34.15 -32.41
N PHE A 22 -11.54 -33.64 -32.04
CA PHE A 22 -10.28 -34.37 -32.23
C PHE A 22 -10.24 -35.70 -31.47
N ASN A 23 -10.78 -35.75 -30.24
CA ASN A 23 -10.83 -36.96 -29.43
C ASN A 23 -11.77 -38.04 -30.02
N ASN A 24 -12.75 -37.65 -30.83
CA ASN A 24 -13.73 -38.57 -31.43
C ASN A 24 -13.24 -39.19 -32.75
N PHE A 25 -12.13 -38.68 -33.32
CA PHE A 25 -11.52 -39.21 -34.54
C PHE A 25 -10.26 -40.07 -34.28
N GLY A 26 -9.91 -40.33 -33.01
CA GLY A 26 -8.87 -41.30 -32.64
C GLY A 26 -9.35 -42.75 -32.85
N PRO A 27 -8.47 -43.70 -33.23
CA PRO A 27 -8.87 -45.09 -33.42
C PRO A 27 -9.42 -45.70 -32.12
N GLN A 28 -10.69 -46.12 -32.14
CA GLN A 28 -11.30 -46.92 -31.07
C GLN A 28 -10.74 -48.34 -31.14
N ASN A 29 -9.72 -48.66 -30.34
CA ASN A 29 -9.32 -50.05 -30.13
C ASN A 29 -10.39 -50.75 -29.28
N SER A 30 -11.23 -51.57 -29.92
CA SER A 30 -12.09 -52.53 -29.24
C SER A 30 -11.22 -53.52 -28.46
N LYS A 31 -11.37 -53.56 -27.13
CA LYS A 31 -10.68 -54.49 -26.23
C LYS A 31 -11.16 -55.94 -26.47
N SER A 32 -10.58 -56.64 -27.45
CA SER A 32 -10.50 -58.10 -27.41
C SER A 32 -9.36 -58.49 -26.45
N GLY A 33 -9.50 -59.61 -25.73
CA GLY A 33 -8.53 -60.04 -24.72
C GLY A 33 -7.15 -60.31 -25.33
N GLU A 34 -6.20 -59.42 -25.10
CA GLU A 34 -4.83 -59.58 -25.56
C GLU A 34 -4.15 -60.69 -24.75
N MET A 35 -3.64 -61.72 -25.45
CA MET A 35 -2.98 -62.87 -24.86
C MET A 35 -1.51 -62.90 -25.30
N ASP A 36 -0.59 -63.16 -24.36
CA ASP A 36 0.82 -63.34 -24.67
C ASP A 36 1.04 -64.54 -25.61
N TYR A 37 1.93 -64.39 -26.59
CA TYR A 37 2.19 -65.43 -27.61
C TYR A 37 2.62 -66.77 -27.00
N SER A 38 3.43 -66.75 -25.94
CA SER A 38 3.85 -67.97 -25.22
C SER A 38 2.69 -68.69 -24.53
N THR A 39 1.72 -67.93 -24.04
CA THR A 39 0.49 -68.46 -23.42
C THR A 39 -0.42 -69.05 -24.48
N PHE A 40 -0.51 -68.41 -25.64
CA PHE A 40 -1.20 -68.95 -26.80
C PHE A 40 -0.61 -70.30 -27.25
N ILE A 41 0.71 -70.41 -27.45
CA ILE A 41 1.36 -71.68 -27.82
C ILE A 41 1.12 -72.77 -26.76
N SER A 42 1.15 -72.39 -25.49
CA SER A 42 0.86 -73.33 -24.39
C SER A 42 -0.59 -73.83 -24.43
N ASN A 43 -1.54 -72.94 -24.73
CA ASN A 43 -2.96 -73.29 -24.88
C ASN A 43 -3.21 -74.16 -26.13
N VAL A 44 -2.47 -73.94 -27.23
CA VAL A 44 -2.50 -74.81 -28.41
C VAL A 44 -2.02 -76.23 -28.05
N LYS A 45 -0.90 -76.35 -27.36
CA LYS A 45 -0.34 -77.67 -26.94
C LYS A 45 -1.20 -78.40 -25.91
N ASN A 46 -1.98 -77.66 -25.13
CA ASN A 46 -2.93 -78.21 -24.17
C ASN A 46 -4.31 -78.52 -24.79
N GLY A 47 -4.50 -78.28 -26.11
CA GLY A 47 -5.76 -78.54 -26.81
C GLY A 47 -6.90 -77.57 -26.46
N ALA A 48 -6.60 -76.40 -25.90
CA ALA A 48 -7.58 -75.42 -25.43
C ALA A 48 -7.99 -74.38 -26.50
N VAL A 49 -7.46 -74.48 -27.73
CA VAL A 49 -7.75 -73.56 -28.84
C VAL A 49 -8.55 -74.29 -29.91
N SER A 50 -9.67 -73.72 -30.36
CA SER A 50 -10.57 -74.36 -31.34
C SER A 50 -10.27 -73.92 -32.77
N ASN A 51 -10.15 -72.61 -32.99
CA ASN A 51 -9.86 -72.02 -34.28
C ASN A 51 -8.89 -70.85 -34.14
N VAL A 52 -8.15 -70.60 -35.22
CA VAL A 52 -7.21 -69.50 -35.31
C VAL A 52 -7.33 -68.87 -36.69
N GLU A 53 -7.45 -67.55 -36.69
CA GLU A 53 -7.39 -66.68 -37.85
C GLU A 53 -6.07 -65.90 -37.83
N ILE A 54 -5.31 -65.98 -38.92
CA ILE A 54 -4.01 -65.32 -39.06
C ILE A 54 -4.12 -64.21 -40.10
N GLN A 55 -4.02 -62.96 -39.65
CA GLN A 55 -3.99 -61.76 -40.47
C GLN A 55 -2.66 -61.03 -40.31
N GLY A 56 -1.71 -61.30 -41.22
CA GLY A 56 -0.36 -60.73 -41.14
C GLY A 56 0.39 -61.19 -39.89
N ARG A 57 0.60 -60.28 -38.93
CA ARG A 57 1.23 -60.59 -37.62
C ARG A 57 0.23 -60.87 -36.51
N THR A 58 -1.03 -60.52 -36.74
CA THR A 58 -2.09 -60.65 -35.75
C THR A 58 -2.72 -62.03 -35.89
N ILE A 59 -2.81 -62.71 -34.76
CA ILE A 59 -3.44 -64.01 -34.63
C ILE A 59 -4.64 -63.82 -33.70
N SER A 60 -5.84 -64.01 -34.23
CA SER A 60 -7.08 -63.99 -33.45
C SER A 60 -7.72 -65.36 -33.46
N GLY A 61 -8.42 -65.75 -32.42
CA GLY A 61 -9.04 -67.07 -32.39
C GLY A 61 -9.96 -67.24 -31.20
N GLU A 62 -10.57 -68.41 -31.12
CA GLU A 62 -11.49 -68.79 -30.06
C GLU A 62 -10.90 -69.97 -29.27
N LEU A 63 -10.94 -69.86 -27.94
CA LEU A 63 -10.65 -70.96 -27.05
C LEU A 63 -11.83 -71.96 -27.07
N THR A 64 -11.60 -73.20 -26.63
CA THR A 64 -12.67 -74.20 -26.47
C THR A 64 -13.80 -73.74 -25.53
N ASP A 65 -13.52 -72.76 -24.67
CA ASP A 65 -14.46 -72.21 -23.69
C ASP A 65 -15.33 -71.06 -24.26
N GLY A 66 -15.17 -70.74 -25.55
CA GLY A 66 -15.92 -69.69 -26.25
C GLY A 66 -15.33 -68.28 -26.15
N ASN A 67 -14.21 -68.12 -25.43
CA ASN A 67 -13.54 -66.82 -25.28
C ASN A 67 -12.66 -66.52 -26.49
N GLN A 68 -12.83 -65.31 -27.05
CA GLN A 68 -11.97 -64.81 -28.12
C GLN A 68 -10.69 -64.21 -27.57
N PHE A 69 -9.58 -64.45 -28.25
CA PHE A 69 -8.28 -63.86 -27.93
C PHE A 69 -7.64 -63.22 -29.16
N THR A 70 -6.71 -62.31 -28.90
CA THR A 70 -5.83 -61.77 -29.94
C THR A 70 -4.39 -61.80 -29.42
N THR A 71 -3.48 -62.29 -30.24
CA THR A 71 -2.04 -62.34 -29.94
C THR A 71 -1.25 -61.95 -31.19
N TYR A 72 0.04 -61.67 -31.00
CA TYR A 72 0.93 -61.26 -32.09
C TYR A 72 2.08 -62.24 -32.22
N SER A 73 2.30 -62.75 -33.44
CA SER A 73 3.41 -63.65 -33.71
C SER A 73 4.75 -62.89 -33.79
N PRO A 74 5.82 -63.41 -33.16
CA PRO A 74 7.19 -62.98 -33.42
C PRO A 74 7.53 -63.17 -34.92
N ASP A 75 8.38 -62.31 -35.48
CA ASP A 75 8.62 -62.20 -36.94
C ASP A 75 9.01 -63.50 -37.67
N TYR A 76 9.41 -64.55 -36.96
CA TYR A 76 9.77 -65.84 -37.56
C TYR A 76 9.60 -67.00 -36.57
N ASP A 77 8.43 -67.66 -36.60
CA ASP A 77 8.20 -68.94 -35.90
C ASP A 77 7.79 -70.04 -36.90
N PRO A 78 8.74 -70.82 -37.42
CA PRO A 78 8.46 -71.90 -38.35
C PRO A 78 7.74 -73.09 -37.71
N GLY A 79 7.69 -73.18 -36.37
CA GLY A 79 7.03 -74.26 -35.64
C GLY A 79 5.53 -74.05 -35.44
N LEU A 80 5.04 -72.81 -35.50
CA LEU A 80 3.67 -72.44 -35.16
C LEU A 80 2.59 -73.20 -35.97
N ILE A 81 2.75 -73.26 -37.30
CA ILE A 81 1.78 -73.95 -38.16
C ILE A 81 1.79 -75.46 -37.87
N GLY A 82 2.96 -76.03 -37.55
CA GLY A 82 3.09 -77.43 -37.13
C GLY A 82 2.37 -77.69 -35.81
N ASP A 83 2.65 -76.88 -34.78
CA ASP A 83 2.02 -76.97 -33.46
C ASP A 83 0.47 -76.85 -33.54
N LEU A 84 -0.06 -76.02 -34.44
CA LEU A 84 -1.49 -75.87 -34.67
C LEU A 84 -2.12 -77.09 -35.36
N LEU A 85 -1.47 -77.63 -36.39
CA LEU A 85 -1.96 -78.80 -37.12
C LEU A 85 -1.88 -80.09 -36.29
N ASP A 86 -0.79 -80.28 -35.54
CA ASP A 86 -0.57 -81.45 -34.69
C ASP A 86 -1.60 -81.54 -33.55
N ASN A 87 -2.13 -80.39 -33.11
CA ASN A 87 -3.16 -80.29 -32.07
C ASN A 87 -4.58 -80.10 -32.64
N GLY A 88 -4.78 -80.25 -33.97
CA GLY A 88 -6.09 -80.27 -34.61
C GLY A 88 -6.82 -78.93 -34.67
N VAL A 89 -6.11 -77.80 -34.59
CA VAL A 89 -6.68 -76.45 -34.62
C VAL A 89 -7.02 -76.05 -36.06
N THR A 90 -8.21 -75.47 -36.29
CA THR A 90 -8.61 -75.01 -37.63
C THR A 90 -8.00 -73.64 -37.93
N ILE A 91 -7.25 -73.53 -39.05
CA ILE A 91 -6.56 -72.30 -39.45
C ILE A 91 -7.30 -71.62 -40.60
N GLN A 92 -7.64 -70.33 -40.44
CA GLN A 92 -8.16 -69.45 -41.49
C GLN A 92 -7.16 -68.29 -41.74
N ALA A 93 -6.99 -67.87 -42.98
CA ALA A 93 -6.08 -66.77 -43.32
C ALA A 93 -6.78 -65.76 -44.25
N GLU A 94 -6.83 -64.49 -43.83
CA GLU A 94 -7.41 -63.38 -44.59
C GLU A 94 -6.36 -62.30 -44.95
N PRO A 95 -6.48 -61.62 -46.10
CA PRO A 95 -5.59 -60.52 -46.49
C PRO A 95 -5.90 -59.23 -45.73
N VAL A 96 -4.86 -58.50 -45.30
CA VAL A 96 -4.98 -57.24 -44.54
C VAL A 96 -5.67 -56.15 -45.39
N GLU A 97 -6.81 -55.62 -44.93
CA GLU A 97 -7.52 -54.53 -45.62
C GLU A 97 -6.67 -53.25 -45.68
N LYS A 98 -6.41 -52.75 -46.89
CA LYS A 98 -5.75 -51.46 -47.10
C LYS A 98 -6.82 -50.36 -47.18
N THR A 99 -6.93 -49.52 -46.15
CA THR A 99 -7.72 -48.29 -46.22
C THR A 99 -7.23 -47.39 -47.37
N SER A 100 -8.16 -46.84 -48.16
CA SER A 100 -7.86 -45.99 -49.31
C SER A 100 -7.02 -44.76 -48.93
N LEU A 101 -5.86 -44.59 -49.56
CA LEU A 101 -4.91 -43.49 -49.30
C LEU A 101 -5.55 -42.09 -49.40
N PHE A 102 -6.57 -41.92 -50.26
CA PHE A 102 -7.28 -40.65 -50.40
C PHE A 102 -8.11 -40.29 -49.14
N MET A 103 -8.70 -41.28 -48.49
CA MET A 103 -9.48 -41.08 -47.27
C MET A 103 -8.57 -40.64 -46.11
N GLN A 104 -7.37 -41.20 -46.04
CA GLN A 104 -6.37 -40.87 -45.01
C GLN A 104 -5.80 -39.46 -45.17
N ILE A 105 -5.53 -39.01 -46.41
CA ILE A 105 -5.06 -37.64 -46.69
C ILE A 105 -6.14 -36.62 -46.29
N PHE A 106 -7.41 -36.87 -46.64
CA PHE A 106 -8.50 -35.95 -46.31
C PHE A 106 -8.70 -35.81 -44.80
N ILE A 107 -8.71 -36.92 -44.05
CA ILE A 107 -8.87 -36.92 -42.59
C ILE A 107 -7.69 -36.22 -41.90
N SER A 108 -6.46 -36.40 -42.41
CA SER A 108 -5.27 -35.77 -41.84
C SER A 108 -5.19 -34.26 -42.09
N TRP A 109 -5.68 -33.77 -43.23
CA TRP A 109 -5.57 -32.36 -43.61
C TRP A 109 -6.80 -31.52 -43.23
N PHE A 110 -7.94 -32.15 -42.96
CA PHE A 110 -9.17 -31.46 -42.56
C PHE A 110 -9.00 -30.54 -41.33
N PRO A 111 -8.33 -30.95 -40.24
CA PRO A 111 -8.12 -30.08 -39.07
C PRO A 111 -7.27 -28.84 -39.40
N MET A 112 -6.26 -29.00 -40.26
CA MET A 112 -5.37 -27.91 -40.68
C MET A 112 -6.10 -26.89 -41.56
N LEU A 113 -6.91 -27.37 -42.53
CA LEU A 113 -7.70 -26.49 -43.40
C LEU A 113 -8.78 -25.72 -42.62
N LEU A 114 -9.40 -26.34 -41.62
CA LEU A 114 -10.38 -25.69 -40.76
C LEU A 114 -9.74 -24.56 -39.92
N LEU A 115 -8.54 -24.77 -39.38
CA LEU A 115 -7.79 -23.72 -38.69
C LEU A 115 -7.43 -22.54 -39.61
N ILE A 116 -7.01 -22.82 -40.84
CA ILE A 116 -6.68 -21.78 -41.83
C ILE A 116 -7.93 -20.96 -42.19
N ALA A 117 -9.09 -21.61 -42.40
CA ALA A 117 -10.34 -20.92 -42.70
C ALA A 117 -10.81 -20.00 -41.56
N VAL A 118 -10.73 -20.49 -40.31
CA VAL A 118 -11.04 -19.68 -39.12
C VAL A 118 -10.06 -18.52 -38.97
N TRP A 119 -8.77 -18.74 -39.23
CA TRP A 119 -7.75 -17.69 -39.17
C TRP A 119 -7.99 -16.57 -40.20
N ILE A 120 -8.35 -16.93 -41.44
CA ILE A 120 -8.69 -15.96 -42.49
C ILE A 120 -9.96 -15.17 -42.12
N PHE A 121 -10.98 -15.84 -41.56
CA PHE A 121 -12.19 -15.18 -41.09
C PHE A 121 -11.90 -14.13 -40.00
N PHE A 122 -11.03 -14.43 -39.05
CA PHE A 122 -10.62 -13.48 -38.00
C PHE A 122 -9.76 -12.32 -38.52
N MET A 123 -8.81 -12.56 -39.44
CA MET A 123 -8.06 -11.46 -40.07
C MET A 123 -8.99 -10.47 -40.78
N ARG A 124 -10.06 -10.98 -41.42
CA ARG A 124 -11.07 -10.12 -42.06
C ARG A 124 -11.93 -9.35 -41.06
N GLN A 125 -12.16 -9.89 -39.86
CA GLN A 125 -12.93 -9.23 -38.80
C GLN A 125 -12.11 -8.18 -38.04
N MET A 126 -10.79 -8.39 -37.84
CA MET A 126 -9.90 -7.42 -37.20
C MET A 126 -9.64 -6.17 -38.05
N GLN A 127 -9.78 -6.27 -39.38
CA GLN A 127 -9.54 -5.15 -40.29
C GLN A 127 -10.82 -4.34 -40.60
N GLY A 128 -12.00 -4.86 -40.27
CA GLY A 128 -13.32 -4.29 -40.61
C GLY A 128 -14.13 -3.69 -39.46
N GLY A 129 -13.63 -3.71 -38.22
CA GLY A 129 -14.33 -3.18 -37.04
C GLY A 129 -13.41 -2.30 -36.20
N GLY A 130 -13.78 -1.03 -36.03
CA GLY A 130 -12.97 -0.03 -35.33
C GLY A 130 -12.59 -0.46 -33.90
N GLY A 131 -11.29 -0.39 -33.59
CA GLY A 131 -10.81 -0.46 -32.21
C GLY A 131 -9.46 -1.13 -31.97
N LYS A 132 -8.39 -0.59 -32.56
CA LYS A 132 -6.97 -0.53 -32.09
C LYS A 132 -5.97 -0.91 -33.18
N ASN A 133 -5.52 0.11 -33.91
CA ASN A 133 -4.35 0.04 -34.78
C ASN A 133 -3.08 -0.31 -33.97
N PRO A 134 -2.16 -1.14 -34.50
CA PRO A 134 -0.79 -1.27 -34.00
C PRO A 134 -0.02 0.07 -34.00
N MET A 135 -0.49 1.08 -34.75
CA MET A 135 0.05 2.45 -34.74
C MET A 135 -0.28 3.26 -33.47
N SER A 136 -1.18 2.78 -32.61
CA SER A 136 -1.59 3.49 -31.38
C SER A 136 -0.71 3.22 -30.16
N PHE A 137 0.27 2.31 -30.25
CA PHE A 137 1.16 1.95 -29.14
C PHE A 137 2.10 3.09 -28.69
N GLY A 138 2.39 4.05 -29.58
CA GLY A 138 3.28 5.20 -29.31
C GLY A 138 2.60 6.46 -28.80
N LYS A 139 1.26 6.51 -28.72
CA LYS A 139 0.56 7.71 -28.24
C LYS A 139 0.70 7.86 -26.72
N SER A 140 0.86 9.10 -26.26
CA SER A 140 0.89 9.46 -24.85
C SER A 140 -0.43 9.09 -24.18
N LYS A 141 -0.34 8.49 -22.98
CA LYS A 141 -1.49 8.22 -22.10
C LYS A 141 -1.78 9.41 -21.18
N ALA A 142 -1.09 10.54 -21.34
CA ALA A 142 -1.25 11.71 -20.50
C ALA A 142 -2.72 12.17 -20.49
N ARG A 143 -3.25 12.43 -19.29
CA ARG A 143 -4.59 12.98 -19.13
C ARG A 143 -4.48 14.49 -19.25
N MET A 144 -5.14 15.07 -20.25
CA MET A 144 -5.26 16.51 -20.40
C MET A 144 -6.50 16.98 -19.64
N LEU A 145 -6.31 17.87 -18.69
CA LEU A 145 -7.38 18.65 -18.08
C LEU A 145 -7.43 20.01 -18.77
N SER A 146 -8.56 20.34 -19.37
CA SER A 146 -8.81 21.68 -19.91
C SER A 146 -8.88 22.69 -18.76
N ASP A 147 -8.64 23.97 -19.05
CA ASP A 147 -8.68 25.07 -18.07
C ASP A 147 -9.95 25.02 -17.19
N ASP A 148 -11.14 24.91 -17.83
CA ASP A 148 -12.43 24.81 -17.12
C ASP A 148 -12.60 23.60 -16.18
N GLN A 149 -11.79 22.55 -16.36
CA GLN A 149 -11.82 21.36 -15.53
C GLN A 149 -10.92 21.46 -14.29
N VAL A 150 -9.96 22.39 -14.28
CA VAL A 150 -9.04 22.60 -13.15
C VAL A 150 -9.69 23.54 -12.12
N LYS A 151 -10.45 22.95 -11.20
CA LYS A 151 -11.17 23.71 -10.14
C LYS A 151 -10.33 24.03 -8.90
N VAL A 152 -9.17 23.41 -8.76
CA VAL A 152 -8.32 23.55 -7.57
C VAL A 152 -7.50 24.83 -7.66
N THR A 153 -7.51 25.64 -6.60
CA THR A 153 -6.76 26.91 -6.54
C THR A 153 -5.85 26.95 -5.31
N PHE A 154 -5.05 28.01 -5.13
CA PHE A 154 -4.22 28.16 -3.91
C PHE A 154 -5.02 28.22 -2.61
N LYS A 155 -6.34 28.48 -2.67
CA LYS A 155 -7.23 28.43 -1.49
C LYS A 155 -7.48 27.02 -0.98
N ASP A 156 -7.31 26.02 -1.83
CA ASP A 156 -7.51 24.60 -1.50
C ASP A 156 -6.23 23.90 -1.02
N VAL A 157 -5.09 24.60 -1.11
CA VAL A 157 -3.79 24.17 -0.61
C VAL A 157 -3.50 24.94 0.66
N ALA A 158 -3.00 24.28 1.70
CA ALA A 158 -2.71 24.89 2.99
C ALA A 158 -1.44 24.29 3.60
N GLY A 159 -0.81 25.00 4.53
CA GLY A 159 0.36 24.51 5.28
C GLY A 159 1.68 24.45 4.50
N VAL A 160 1.76 25.09 3.34
CA VAL A 160 2.95 25.15 2.48
C VAL A 160 3.12 26.57 1.89
N GLU A 161 3.08 27.59 2.73
CA GLU A 161 3.07 28.99 2.28
C GLU A 161 4.37 29.40 1.59
N GLU A 162 5.52 28.92 2.08
CA GLU A 162 6.82 29.18 1.44
C GLU A 162 6.87 28.60 0.03
N ALA A 163 6.39 27.36 -0.14
CA ALA A 163 6.31 26.73 -1.46
C ALA A 163 5.33 27.46 -2.39
N LYS A 164 4.22 28.01 -1.85
CA LYS A 164 3.27 28.83 -2.63
C LYS A 164 3.89 30.14 -3.10
N GLU A 165 4.61 30.84 -2.23
CA GLU A 165 5.30 32.09 -2.57
C GLU A 165 6.33 31.83 -3.68
N GLU A 166 7.08 30.74 -3.59
CA GLU A 166 8.09 30.38 -4.59
C GLU A 166 7.47 30.10 -5.97
N VAL A 167 6.30 29.43 -6.01
CA VAL A 167 5.60 29.11 -7.27
C VAL A 167 4.67 30.23 -7.74
N ALA A 168 4.40 31.26 -6.93
CA ALA A 168 3.54 32.39 -7.31
C ALA A 168 4.12 33.17 -8.50
N GLU A 169 5.45 33.28 -8.58
CA GLU A 169 6.15 33.88 -9.72
C GLU A 169 5.80 33.20 -11.05
N LEU A 170 5.58 31.88 -11.02
CA LEU A 170 5.24 31.09 -12.20
C LEU A 170 3.82 31.36 -12.68
N VAL A 171 2.91 31.58 -11.72
CA VAL A 171 1.52 31.93 -12.01
C VAL A 171 1.47 33.29 -12.70
N ASP A 172 2.19 34.28 -12.16
CA ASP A 172 2.30 35.61 -12.76
C ASP A 172 2.90 35.53 -14.17
N PHE A 173 3.89 34.67 -14.37
CA PHE A 173 4.49 34.44 -15.67
C PHE A 173 3.50 33.81 -16.66
N LEU A 174 2.79 32.75 -16.27
CA LEU A 174 1.81 32.08 -17.15
C LEU A 174 0.63 33.01 -17.50
N ARG A 175 0.28 33.94 -16.61
CA ARG A 175 -0.77 34.95 -16.85
C ARG A 175 -0.30 36.08 -17.77
N ASP A 176 0.92 36.61 -17.59
CA ASP A 176 1.49 37.66 -18.45
C ASP A 176 2.99 37.42 -18.75
N PRO A 177 3.29 36.58 -19.76
CA PRO A 177 4.66 36.29 -20.17
C PRO A 177 5.41 37.55 -20.68
N SER A 178 4.67 38.52 -21.22
CA SER A 178 5.24 39.70 -21.88
C SER A 178 5.95 40.63 -20.89
N LYS A 179 5.48 40.67 -19.63
CA LYS A 179 6.07 41.45 -18.55
C LYS A 179 7.52 41.06 -18.26
N PHE A 180 7.81 39.75 -18.29
CA PHE A 180 9.14 39.20 -17.99
C PHE A 180 10.08 39.24 -19.20
N GLN A 181 9.55 39.00 -20.40
CA GLN A 181 10.33 39.04 -21.65
C GLN A 181 10.87 40.45 -21.94
N LYS A 182 10.09 41.50 -21.66
CA LYS A 182 10.52 42.91 -21.85
C LYS A 182 11.74 43.29 -21.00
N LEU A 183 11.93 42.62 -19.87
CA LEU A 183 13.04 42.85 -18.94
C LEU A 183 14.21 41.89 -19.18
N GLY A 184 14.13 41.00 -20.19
CA GLY A 184 15.16 40.01 -20.48
C GLY A 184 15.20 38.83 -19.51
N GLY A 185 14.14 38.64 -18.70
CA GLY A 185 14.02 37.52 -17.79
C GLY A 185 13.92 36.19 -18.54
N ARG A 186 14.70 35.19 -18.13
CA ARG A 186 14.60 33.83 -18.65
C ARG A 186 13.67 33.01 -17.79
N ILE A 187 12.85 32.20 -18.44
CA ILE A 187 11.81 31.41 -17.79
C ILE A 187 12.43 30.09 -17.33
N PRO A 188 12.19 29.66 -16.08
CA PRO A 188 12.57 28.32 -15.64
C PRO A 188 11.77 27.30 -16.46
N ARG A 189 12.49 26.40 -17.12
CA ARG A 189 11.87 25.41 -18.02
C ARG A 189 11.28 24.24 -17.27
N GLY A 190 11.89 23.90 -16.14
CA GLY A 190 11.56 22.73 -15.35
C GLY A 190 11.65 23.04 -13.86
N ILE A 191 10.67 22.53 -13.13
CA ILE A 191 10.59 22.68 -11.68
C ILE A 191 10.47 21.31 -11.07
N LEU A 192 11.36 21.00 -10.13
CA LEU A 192 11.31 19.76 -9.37
C LEU A 192 10.69 20.04 -7.99
N MET A 193 9.51 19.49 -7.75
CA MET A 193 8.88 19.46 -6.43
C MET A 193 9.40 18.27 -5.64
N VAL A 194 10.04 18.56 -4.51
CA VAL A 194 10.68 17.56 -3.65
C VAL A 194 9.98 17.53 -2.30
N GLY A 195 9.65 16.35 -1.80
CA GLY A 195 9.12 16.21 -0.45
C GLY A 195 8.56 14.83 -0.17
N SER A 196 8.21 14.55 1.08
CA SER A 196 7.63 13.27 1.49
C SER A 196 6.33 12.94 0.73
N PRO A 197 5.95 11.66 0.62
CA PRO A 197 4.66 11.29 0.03
C PRO A 197 3.51 11.95 0.81
N GLY A 198 2.44 12.31 0.11
CA GLY A 198 1.24 12.88 0.74
C GLY A 198 1.32 14.35 1.17
N THR A 199 2.42 15.07 0.92
CA THR A 199 2.54 16.52 1.24
C THR A 199 1.78 17.45 0.30
N GLY A 200 1.17 16.91 -0.77
CA GLY A 200 0.34 17.69 -1.69
C GLY A 200 1.08 18.25 -2.91
N LYS A 201 2.23 17.70 -3.31
CA LYS A 201 2.96 18.08 -4.55
C LYS A 201 2.04 18.14 -5.79
N THR A 202 1.29 17.06 -6.04
CA THR A 202 0.33 16.98 -7.17
C THR A 202 -0.84 17.97 -7.00
N LEU A 203 -1.24 18.28 -5.77
CA LEU A 203 -2.28 19.26 -5.48
C LEU A 203 -1.79 20.69 -5.74
N LEU A 204 -0.57 21.01 -5.32
CA LEU A 204 0.08 22.30 -5.56
C LEU A 204 0.28 22.55 -7.06
N ALA A 205 0.75 21.54 -7.82
CA ALA A 205 0.88 21.66 -9.27
C ALA A 205 -0.45 21.96 -9.98
N LYS A 206 -1.54 21.29 -9.55
CA LYS A 206 -2.90 21.58 -10.06
C LYS A 206 -3.38 22.97 -9.66
N ALA A 207 -3.04 23.42 -8.46
CA ALA A 207 -3.40 24.76 -7.98
C ALA A 207 -2.68 25.86 -8.78
N ILE A 208 -1.42 25.67 -9.16
CA ILE A 208 -0.69 26.58 -10.06
C ILE A 208 -1.43 26.71 -11.40
N ALA A 209 -1.85 25.58 -11.99
CA ALA A 209 -2.60 25.58 -13.24
C ALA A 209 -3.96 26.28 -13.12
N GLY A 210 -4.72 26.01 -12.05
CA GLY A 210 -6.03 26.62 -11.81
C GLY A 210 -5.94 28.11 -11.49
N GLU A 211 -4.88 28.55 -10.82
CA GLU A 211 -4.62 29.97 -10.58
C GLU A 211 -4.20 30.67 -11.89
N ALA A 212 -3.32 30.06 -12.68
CA ALA A 212 -2.89 30.60 -13.98
C ALA A 212 -3.96 30.51 -15.08
N LYS A 213 -4.99 29.67 -14.91
CA LYS A 213 -6.02 29.35 -15.90
C LYS A 213 -5.44 28.81 -17.22
N VAL A 214 -4.62 27.76 -17.10
CA VAL A 214 -3.96 27.12 -18.24
C VAL A 214 -4.23 25.61 -18.25
N PRO A 215 -4.20 24.95 -19.43
CA PRO A 215 -4.33 23.50 -19.52
C PRO A 215 -3.27 22.77 -18.67
N PHE A 216 -3.69 21.65 -18.05
CA PHE A 216 -2.84 20.83 -17.19
C PHE A 216 -2.75 19.40 -17.73
N PHE A 217 -1.56 19.01 -18.17
CA PHE A 217 -1.25 17.64 -18.58
C PHE A 217 -0.66 16.89 -17.41
N THR A 218 -1.19 15.70 -17.09
CA THR A 218 -0.64 14.85 -16.03
C THR A 218 -0.32 13.46 -16.54
N ILE A 219 0.88 12.99 -16.18
CA ILE A 219 1.39 11.66 -16.48
C ILE A 219 2.19 11.14 -15.28
N SER A 220 2.16 9.82 -15.04
CA SER A 220 3.05 9.19 -14.06
C SER A 220 4.38 8.82 -14.72
N GLY A 221 5.49 8.99 -14.03
CA GLY A 221 6.81 8.56 -14.46
C GLY A 221 6.84 7.05 -14.78
N SER A 222 6.05 6.27 -14.05
CA SER A 222 5.88 4.83 -14.30
C SER A 222 5.24 4.53 -15.67
N ASP A 223 4.43 5.44 -16.24
CA ASP A 223 3.77 5.24 -17.53
C ASP A 223 4.74 5.26 -18.71
N PHE A 224 5.96 5.76 -18.49
CA PHE A 224 7.02 5.77 -19.47
C PHE A 224 7.86 4.50 -19.46
N VAL A 225 7.78 3.67 -18.42
CA VAL A 225 8.55 2.43 -18.30
C VAL A 225 7.71 1.27 -18.81
N GLU A 226 8.07 0.71 -19.97
CA GLU A 226 7.40 -0.45 -20.56
C GLU A 226 8.38 -1.55 -21.01
N MET A 227 7.85 -2.75 -21.26
CA MET A 227 8.65 -3.90 -21.70
C MET A 227 9.22 -3.74 -23.12
N PHE A 228 8.72 -2.78 -23.90
CA PHE A 228 9.11 -2.57 -25.29
C PHE A 228 10.05 -1.36 -25.41
N VAL A 229 11.27 -1.60 -25.88
CA VAL A 229 12.28 -0.57 -26.12
C VAL A 229 11.73 0.50 -27.07
N GLY A 230 11.94 1.77 -26.71
CA GLY A 230 11.56 2.93 -27.52
C GLY A 230 10.10 3.39 -27.40
N VAL A 231 9.22 2.64 -26.72
CA VAL A 231 7.83 3.08 -26.49
C VAL A 231 7.78 4.27 -25.53
N GLY A 232 8.54 4.23 -24.44
CA GLY A 232 8.65 5.36 -23.49
C GLY A 232 9.11 6.65 -24.17
N ALA A 233 10.20 6.58 -24.94
CA ALA A 233 10.71 7.73 -25.71
C ALA A 233 9.68 8.29 -26.72
N SER A 234 8.92 7.44 -27.40
CA SER A 234 7.87 7.90 -28.33
C SER A 234 6.75 8.66 -27.61
N ARG A 235 6.34 8.19 -26.42
CA ARG A 235 5.33 8.87 -25.59
C ARG A 235 5.79 10.22 -25.08
N VAL A 236 7.06 10.32 -24.69
CA VAL A 236 7.66 11.60 -24.29
C VAL A 236 7.52 12.59 -25.46
N ARG A 237 7.91 12.22 -26.68
CA ARG A 237 7.75 13.09 -27.87
C ARG A 237 6.30 13.53 -28.10
N ASP A 238 5.36 12.58 -28.14
CA ASP A 238 3.95 12.89 -28.40
C ASP A 238 3.35 13.79 -27.30
N MET A 239 3.72 13.58 -26.04
CA MET A 239 3.32 14.44 -24.92
C MET A 239 3.81 15.88 -25.13
N PHE A 240 5.08 16.06 -25.48
CA PHE A 240 5.66 17.38 -25.73
C PHE A 240 5.07 18.06 -26.97
N GLU A 241 4.81 17.31 -28.04
CA GLU A 241 4.15 17.83 -29.24
C GLU A 241 2.71 18.31 -28.95
N GLN A 242 1.96 17.57 -28.13
CA GLN A 242 0.63 17.97 -27.70
C GLN A 242 0.67 19.20 -26.80
N ALA A 243 1.59 19.26 -25.84
CA ALA A 243 1.76 20.43 -24.98
C ALA A 243 2.07 21.70 -25.78
N LYS A 244 2.92 21.60 -26.81
CA LYS A 244 3.23 22.73 -27.72
C LYS A 244 1.98 23.25 -28.45
N LYS A 245 1.07 22.37 -28.87
CA LYS A 245 -0.20 22.77 -29.52
C LYS A 245 -1.17 23.50 -28.58
N HIS A 246 -1.02 23.32 -27.27
CA HIS A 246 -1.89 23.87 -26.24
C HIS A 246 -1.19 24.91 -25.35
N ALA A 247 -0.05 25.45 -25.80
CA ALA A 247 0.66 26.50 -25.09
C ALA A 247 -0.18 27.80 -24.96
N PRO A 248 -0.11 28.51 -23.80
CA PRO A 248 0.64 28.19 -22.59
C PRO A 248 -0.01 27.05 -21.78
N CYS A 249 0.79 26.11 -21.28
CA CYS A 249 0.29 24.98 -20.48
C CYS A 249 1.33 24.44 -19.49
N ILE A 250 0.87 23.58 -18.58
CA ILE A 250 1.71 22.89 -17.60
C ILE A 250 1.74 21.39 -17.90
N ILE A 251 2.95 20.81 -17.94
CA ILE A 251 3.17 19.37 -17.96
C ILE A 251 3.58 18.94 -16.56
N PHE A 252 2.78 18.09 -15.91
CA PHE A 252 3.08 17.51 -14.61
C PHE A 252 3.46 16.03 -14.73
N ILE A 253 4.67 15.69 -14.29
CA ILE A 253 5.21 14.34 -14.23
C ILE A 253 5.33 13.92 -12.75
N ASP A 254 4.46 13.03 -12.30
CA ASP A 254 4.58 12.45 -10.95
C ASP A 254 5.62 11.31 -10.95
N GLU A 255 6.21 10.99 -9.79
CA GLU A 255 7.18 9.89 -9.64
C GLU A 255 8.30 9.88 -10.72
N ILE A 256 8.92 11.04 -10.98
CA ILE A 256 9.95 11.17 -12.01
C ILE A 256 11.14 10.23 -11.76
N ASP A 257 11.37 9.80 -10.52
CA ASP A 257 12.38 8.82 -10.13
C ASP A 257 12.19 7.43 -10.75
N ALA A 258 11.01 7.11 -11.31
CA ALA A 258 10.80 5.89 -12.08
C ALA A 258 11.66 5.84 -13.35
N VAL A 259 11.83 6.98 -14.03
CA VAL A 259 12.63 7.13 -15.27
C VAL A 259 13.93 7.89 -15.07
N GLY A 260 14.01 8.74 -14.04
CA GLY A 260 15.12 9.63 -13.78
C GLY A 260 16.19 9.06 -12.86
N ARG A 261 16.12 7.78 -12.49
CA ARG A 261 17.06 7.18 -11.54
C ARG A 261 18.48 7.08 -12.12
N HIS A 262 19.49 7.44 -11.33
CA HIS A 262 20.89 7.29 -11.71
C HIS A 262 21.25 5.81 -11.91
N ARG A 263 22.14 5.54 -12.86
CA ARG A 263 22.67 4.19 -13.15
C ARG A 263 23.20 3.52 -11.87
N GLY A 264 22.72 2.32 -11.59
CA GLY A 264 23.43 1.34 -10.76
C GLY A 264 24.24 0.40 -11.65
N ALA A 265 25.40 -0.07 -11.18
CA ALA A 265 26.28 -1.01 -11.89
C ALA A 265 25.69 -2.44 -12.02
N GLY A 266 24.47 -2.57 -12.54
CA GLY A 266 23.77 -3.83 -12.75
C GLY A 266 23.90 -4.30 -14.20
N LEU A 267 24.55 -5.44 -14.42
CA LEU A 267 24.50 -6.19 -15.68
C LEU A 267 23.06 -6.70 -15.91
N GLY A 268 22.28 -6.02 -16.74
CA GLY A 268 20.95 -6.50 -17.15
C GLY A 268 20.23 -5.53 -18.09
N GLY A 269 19.76 -6.01 -19.25
CA GLY A 269 19.17 -5.22 -20.35
C GLY A 269 17.83 -4.53 -20.09
N GLY A 270 17.45 -4.30 -18.82
CA GLY A 270 16.29 -3.46 -18.45
C GLY A 270 16.64 -1.97 -18.34
N ASN A 271 17.94 -1.62 -18.35
CA ASN A 271 18.40 -0.24 -18.25
C ASN A 271 18.24 0.55 -19.55
N ASP A 272 18.31 -0.12 -20.71
CA ASP A 272 18.39 0.56 -22.02
C ASP A 272 17.12 1.35 -22.37
N GLU A 273 15.94 0.85 -21.97
CA GLU A 273 14.66 1.53 -22.22
C GLU A 273 14.48 2.78 -21.35
N ARG A 274 14.83 2.68 -20.07
CA ARG A 274 14.76 3.80 -19.13
C ARG A 274 15.72 4.91 -19.53
N GLU A 275 16.94 4.55 -19.92
CA GLU A 275 17.94 5.49 -20.39
C GLU A 275 17.53 6.19 -21.69
N GLN A 276 16.97 5.44 -22.64
CA GLN A 276 16.48 6.02 -23.88
C GLN A 276 15.34 7.03 -23.63
N THR A 277 14.41 6.67 -22.75
CA THR A 277 13.30 7.52 -22.33
C THR A 277 13.79 8.77 -21.59
N LEU A 278 14.73 8.62 -20.66
CA LEU A 278 15.36 9.72 -19.93
C LEU A 278 16.07 10.68 -20.89
N ASN A 279 16.90 10.15 -21.78
CA ASN A 279 17.60 10.97 -22.78
C ASN A 279 16.63 11.70 -23.70
N GLN A 280 15.52 11.06 -24.09
CA GLN A 280 14.49 11.73 -24.87
C GLN A 280 13.85 12.89 -24.10
N LEU A 281 13.55 12.70 -22.80
CA LEU A 281 13.03 13.77 -21.95
C LEU A 281 14.01 14.95 -21.89
N LEU A 282 15.31 14.69 -21.73
CA LEU A 282 16.34 15.73 -21.73
C LEU A 282 16.40 16.49 -23.07
N VAL A 283 16.31 15.77 -24.20
CA VAL A 283 16.30 16.39 -25.53
C VAL A 283 15.08 17.27 -25.74
N GLU A 284 13.89 16.85 -25.31
CA GLU A 284 12.69 17.68 -25.40
C GLU A 284 12.77 18.92 -24.50
N MET A 285 13.33 18.79 -23.29
CA MET A 285 13.53 19.92 -22.36
C MET A 285 14.56 20.94 -22.88
N ASP A 286 15.66 20.47 -23.45
CA ASP A 286 16.69 21.33 -24.05
C ASP A 286 16.15 21.97 -25.36
N GLY A 287 15.30 21.25 -26.10
CA GLY A 287 14.72 21.61 -27.39
C GLY A 287 13.64 22.71 -27.37
N PHE A 288 13.23 23.21 -26.19
CA PHE A 288 12.37 24.38 -26.12
C PHE A 288 13.14 25.66 -26.50
N GLU A 289 12.57 26.48 -27.37
CA GLU A 289 12.95 27.89 -27.42
C GLU A 289 12.20 28.61 -26.30
N GLY A 290 12.84 29.56 -25.59
CA GLY A 290 12.33 30.19 -24.35
C GLY A 290 11.04 31.01 -24.51
N ASN A 291 10.28 30.84 -25.59
CA ASN A 291 9.10 31.61 -25.95
C ASN A 291 7.81 30.78 -26.05
N GLU A 292 7.88 29.45 -25.91
CA GLU A 292 6.70 28.58 -26.11
C GLU A 292 5.74 28.51 -24.92
N GLY A 293 6.03 29.13 -23.77
CA GLY A 293 5.09 29.21 -22.64
C GLY A 293 4.70 27.86 -22.02
N VAL A 294 5.52 26.82 -22.23
CA VAL A 294 5.33 25.48 -21.64
C VAL A 294 6.22 25.35 -20.40
N ILE A 295 5.65 24.95 -19.27
CA ILE A 295 6.38 24.69 -18.02
C ILE A 295 6.27 23.22 -17.66
N VAL A 296 7.41 22.58 -17.37
CA VAL A 296 7.46 21.19 -16.90
C VAL A 296 7.60 21.18 -15.38
N ILE A 297 6.68 20.55 -14.67
CA ILE A 297 6.75 20.33 -13.22
C ILE A 297 6.90 18.83 -13.00
N ALA A 298 7.94 18.42 -12.30
CA ALA A 298 8.14 17.04 -11.88
C ALA A 298 8.03 16.91 -10.37
N ALA A 299 7.51 15.80 -9.87
CA ALA A 299 7.46 15.50 -8.44
C ALA A 299 8.25 14.24 -8.11
N THR A 300 9.01 14.27 -7.01
CA THR A 300 9.66 13.08 -6.46
C THR A 300 9.63 13.08 -4.94
N ASN A 301 9.68 11.87 -4.36
CA ASN A 301 9.94 11.66 -2.94
C ASN A 301 11.42 11.39 -2.66
N ARG A 302 12.24 11.16 -3.70
CA ARG A 302 13.64 10.71 -3.62
C ARG A 302 14.54 11.54 -4.55
N PRO A 303 14.89 12.78 -4.17
CA PRO A 303 15.76 13.62 -5.00
C PRO A 303 17.18 13.05 -5.11
N ASP A 304 17.61 12.27 -4.12
CA ASP A 304 18.93 11.65 -3.98
C ASP A 304 19.23 10.60 -5.06
N VAL A 305 18.21 9.88 -5.55
CA VAL A 305 18.40 8.83 -6.55
C VAL A 305 18.34 9.34 -7.98
N LEU A 306 18.02 10.62 -8.19
CA LEU A 306 17.88 11.20 -9.52
C LEU A 306 19.22 11.41 -10.21
N ASP A 307 19.23 11.25 -11.53
CA ASP A 307 20.39 11.56 -12.36
C ASP A 307 20.70 13.07 -12.28
N PRO A 308 21.92 13.49 -11.89
CA PRO A 308 22.31 14.89 -11.82
C PRO A 308 22.16 15.64 -13.15
N ALA A 309 22.09 14.95 -14.29
CA ALA A 309 21.80 15.54 -15.58
C ALA A 309 20.43 16.23 -15.63
N LEU A 310 19.43 15.74 -14.89
CA LEU A 310 18.10 16.36 -14.79
C LEU A 310 18.14 17.71 -14.06
N LEU A 311 19.05 17.87 -13.11
CA LEU A 311 19.16 19.03 -12.23
C LEU A 311 20.04 20.16 -12.81
N ARG A 312 20.54 20.00 -14.03
CA ARG A 312 21.40 21.01 -14.66
C ARG A 312 20.59 22.24 -15.10
N PRO A 313 21.19 23.44 -15.11
CA PRO A 313 20.53 24.65 -15.62
C PRO A 313 19.95 24.46 -17.01
N GLY A 314 18.71 24.92 -17.23
CA GLY A 314 17.96 24.70 -18.47
C GLY A 314 17.06 23.46 -18.48
N ARG A 315 17.09 22.63 -17.42
CA ARG A 315 16.19 21.47 -17.23
C ARG A 315 15.35 21.68 -15.99
N PHE A 316 15.52 20.88 -14.93
CA PHE A 316 14.94 21.15 -13.61
C PHE A 316 15.84 22.09 -12.82
N ASP A 317 15.89 23.34 -13.28
CA ASP A 317 16.77 24.38 -12.73
C ASP A 317 16.25 24.98 -11.43
N ARG A 318 14.95 24.84 -11.14
CA ARG A 318 14.35 25.24 -9.86
C ARG A 318 13.90 24.02 -9.06
N GLN A 319 14.21 24.00 -7.77
CA GLN A 319 13.77 22.96 -6.84
C GLN A 319 12.92 23.59 -5.75
N VAL A 320 11.66 23.17 -5.67
CA VAL A 320 10.71 23.63 -4.66
C VAL A 320 10.53 22.51 -3.65
N VAL A 321 10.91 22.78 -2.40
CA VAL A 321 10.74 21.81 -1.32
C VAL A 321 9.32 21.95 -0.75
N VAL A 322 8.58 20.86 -0.70
CA VAL A 322 7.24 20.74 -0.12
C VAL A 322 7.35 19.90 1.16
N PRO A 323 7.65 20.52 2.31
CA PRO A 323 7.88 19.81 3.56
C PRO A 323 6.59 19.20 4.14
N LEU A 324 6.74 18.43 5.21
CA LEU A 324 5.60 18.10 6.07
C LEU A 324 5.06 19.38 6.74
N PRO A 325 3.74 19.49 6.92
CA PRO A 325 3.13 20.68 7.51
C PRO A 325 3.46 20.84 9.00
N ASP A 326 3.63 22.09 9.44
CA ASP A 326 3.73 22.51 10.84
C ASP A 326 2.35 22.47 11.54
N ILE A 327 2.26 22.70 12.86
CA ILE A 327 1.00 22.67 13.62
C ILE A 327 -0.04 23.60 13.01
N ARG A 328 0.36 24.80 12.59
CA ARG A 328 -0.55 25.78 11.98
C ARG A 328 -0.99 25.31 10.60
N GLY A 329 -0.08 24.76 9.80
CA GLY A 329 -0.38 24.16 8.51
C GLY A 329 -1.33 22.97 8.64
N ARG A 330 -1.12 22.09 9.64
CA ARG A 330 -2.02 20.97 9.94
C ARG A 330 -3.41 21.46 10.34
N GLU A 331 -3.51 22.49 11.19
CA GLU A 331 -4.78 23.13 11.54
C GLU A 331 -5.49 23.66 10.29
N GLN A 332 -4.79 24.37 9.41
CA GLN A 332 -5.36 24.89 8.17
C GLN A 332 -5.80 23.78 7.21
N ILE A 333 -5.00 22.74 7.04
CA ILE A 333 -5.32 21.58 6.20
C ILE A 333 -6.58 20.88 6.73
N ILE A 334 -6.65 20.61 8.04
CA ILE A 334 -7.83 20.04 8.69
C ILE A 334 -9.05 20.92 8.41
N ASN A 335 -8.94 22.24 8.58
CA ASN A 335 -10.03 23.18 8.30
C ASN A 335 -10.49 23.16 6.83
N VAL A 336 -9.58 23.03 5.86
CA VAL A 336 -9.92 22.89 4.43
C VAL A 336 -10.73 21.61 4.19
N HIS A 337 -10.36 20.51 4.86
CA HIS A 337 -11.08 19.25 4.72
C HIS A 337 -12.40 19.23 5.51
N LEU A 338 -12.47 19.86 6.67
CA LEU A 338 -13.70 20.00 7.46
C LEU A 338 -14.79 20.77 6.71
N ARG A 339 -14.45 21.73 5.82
CA ARG A 339 -15.45 22.41 4.97
C ARG A 339 -16.25 21.47 4.06
N LYS A 340 -15.74 20.27 3.79
CA LYS A 340 -16.40 19.26 2.94
C LYS A 340 -17.33 18.34 3.72
N VAL A 341 -17.36 18.46 5.06
CA VAL A 341 -18.07 17.54 5.96
C VAL A 341 -18.92 18.37 6.93
N PRO A 342 -20.13 17.92 7.32
CA PRO A 342 -20.89 18.62 8.36
C PRO A 342 -20.22 18.44 9.73
N ALA A 343 -19.43 19.41 10.16
CA ALA A 343 -18.77 19.44 11.47
C ALA A 343 -19.65 20.13 12.53
N ALA A 344 -19.56 19.67 13.78
CA ALA A 344 -20.21 20.31 14.93
C ALA A 344 -19.35 21.46 15.51
N GLU A 345 -19.97 22.32 16.33
CA GLU A 345 -19.33 23.53 16.89
C GLU A 345 -18.26 23.23 17.94
N ASP A 346 -18.23 22.00 18.49
CA ASP A 346 -17.27 21.55 19.50
C ASP A 346 -15.90 21.16 18.91
N VAL A 347 -15.76 21.16 17.58
CA VAL A 347 -14.55 20.75 16.88
C VAL A 347 -13.45 21.81 17.01
N ASP A 348 -12.37 21.45 17.71
CA ASP A 348 -11.13 22.24 17.76
C ASP A 348 -10.02 21.57 16.93
N ALA A 349 -9.80 22.09 15.72
CA ALA A 349 -8.75 21.61 14.81
C ALA A 349 -7.33 21.76 15.40
N ARG A 350 -7.10 22.70 16.33
CA ARG A 350 -5.77 22.92 16.95
C ARG A 350 -5.36 21.77 17.86
N VAL A 351 -6.32 21.17 18.55
CA VAL A 351 -6.05 20.02 19.42
C VAL A 351 -5.66 18.80 18.58
N ILE A 352 -6.39 18.56 17.48
CA ILE A 352 -6.05 17.47 16.54
C ILE A 352 -4.72 17.72 15.84
N ALA A 353 -4.43 18.95 15.42
CA ALA A 353 -3.15 19.31 14.79
C ALA A 353 -1.94 19.07 15.68
N ARG A 354 -2.05 19.37 16.98
CA ARG A 354 -0.99 19.06 17.97
C ARG A 354 -0.84 17.55 18.20
N GLY A 355 -1.94 16.80 18.14
CA GLY A 355 -1.97 15.35 18.31
C GLY A 355 -1.55 14.53 17.10
N THR A 356 -1.22 15.18 15.98
CA THR A 356 -0.85 14.52 14.72
C THR A 356 0.54 14.95 14.23
N PRO A 357 1.59 14.89 15.07
CA PRO A 357 2.95 15.25 14.65
C PRO A 357 3.41 14.33 13.50
N GLY A 358 4.05 14.94 12.49
CA GLY A 358 4.57 14.21 11.33
C GLY A 358 3.53 13.76 10.30
N PHE A 359 2.24 14.04 10.51
CA PHE A 359 1.20 13.70 9.54
C PHE A 359 1.36 14.51 8.26
N SER A 360 1.25 13.85 7.11
CA SER A 360 1.18 14.52 5.82
C SER A 360 -0.21 15.11 5.57
N GLY A 361 -0.34 16.00 4.58
CA GLY A 361 -1.66 16.53 4.20
C GLY A 361 -2.66 15.45 3.79
N ALA A 362 -2.17 14.37 3.15
CA ALA A 362 -2.98 13.20 2.82
C ALA A 362 -3.45 12.43 4.06
N ASP A 363 -2.60 12.29 5.09
CA ASP A 363 -2.97 11.63 6.35
C ASP A 363 -4.04 12.41 7.10
N LEU A 364 -3.95 13.75 7.11
CA LEU A 364 -4.96 14.63 7.70
C LEU A 364 -6.29 14.58 6.93
N ALA A 365 -6.24 14.53 5.60
CA ALA A 365 -7.43 14.32 4.78
C ALA A 365 -8.10 12.99 5.12
N ASN A 366 -7.30 11.93 5.31
CA ASN A 366 -7.79 10.61 5.70
C ASN A 366 -8.36 10.62 7.13
N LEU A 367 -7.76 11.36 8.06
CA LEU A 367 -8.28 11.52 9.42
C LEU A 367 -9.68 12.12 9.44
N VAL A 368 -9.91 13.20 8.69
CA VAL A 368 -11.23 13.82 8.59
C VAL A 368 -12.24 12.88 7.93
N ASN A 369 -11.82 12.12 6.92
CA ASN A 369 -12.67 11.11 6.27
C ASN A 369 -13.04 9.96 7.23
N GLU A 370 -12.07 9.46 8.02
CA GLU A 370 -12.32 8.43 9.03
C GLU A 370 -13.27 8.92 10.14
N ALA A 371 -13.14 10.18 10.55
CA ALA A 371 -14.08 10.79 11.50
C ALA A 371 -15.51 10.85 10.94
N ALA A 372 -15.66 11.18 9.66
CA ALA A 372 -16.95 11.14 8.97
C ALA A 372 -17.53 9.71 8.93
N LEU A 373 -16.70 8.70 8.68
CA LEU A 373 -17.13 7.30 8.69
C LEU A 373 -17.55 6.84 10.10
N PHE A 374 -16.88 7.29 11.16
CA PHE A 374 -17.29 7.02 12.53
C PHE A 374 -18.63 7.69 12.86
N ALA A 375 -18.82 8.95 12.47
CA ALA A 375 -20.09 9.65 12.64
C ALA A 375 -21.23 8.93 11.91
N ALA A 376 -21.01 8.53 10.65
CA ALA A 376 -21.98 7.78 9.86
C ALA A 376 -22.32 6.43 10.50
N ARG A 377 -21.33 5.69 11.01
CA ARG A 377 -21.54 4.41 11.71
C ARG A 377 -22.34 4.58 13.00
N ALA A 378 -22.16 5.69 13.70
CA ALA A 378 -22.91 6.05 14.89
C ALA A 378 -24.28 6.68 14.58
N ASN A 379 -24.69 6.76 13.31
CA ASN A 379 -25.89 7.46 12.85
C ASN A 379 -25.96 8.93 13.31
N LYS A 380 -24.81 9.58 13.51
CA LYS A 380 -24.72 11.01 13.83
C LYS A 380 -24.80 11.84 12.53
N ARG A 381 -25.50 12.97 12.59
CA ARG A 381 -25.63 13.91 11.45
C ARG A 381 -24.42 14.84 11.31
N LEU A 382 -23.74 15.11 12.42
CA LEU A 382 -22.57 16.00 12.50
C LEU A 382 -21.35 15.21 13.00
N VAL A 383 -20.17 15.58 12.51
CA VAL A 383 -18.89 15.10 13.00
C VAL A 383 -18.48 15.96 14.20
N SER A 384 -18.46 15.38 15.39
CA SER A 384 -18.03 16.06 16.62
C SER A 384 -16.57 15.78 16.95
N MET A 385 -16.03 16.47 17.96
CA MET A 385 -14.63 16.31 18.38
C MET A 385 -14.31 14.86 18.77
N GLU A 386 -15.27 14.15 19.38
CA GLU A 386 -15.17 12.73 19.73
C GLU A 386 -14.80 11.86 18.53
N GLN A 387 -15.41 12.08 17.36
CA GLN A 387 -15.14 11.26 16.16
C GLN A 387 -13.78 11.58 15.54
N LEU A 388 -13.32 12.83 15.65
CA LEU A 388 -11.97 13.21 15.22
C LEU A 388 -10.91 12.59 16.14
N GLU A 389 -11.13 12.56 17.44
CA GLU A 389 -10.27 11.87 18.42
C GLU A 389 -10.23 10.36 18.15
N LEU A 390 -11.38 9.72 17.92
CA LEU A 390 -11.44 8.29 17.57
C LEU A 390 -10.73 7.97 16.24
N ALA A 391 -10.85 8.86 15.25
CA ALA A 391 -10.17 8.73 13.97
C ALA A 391 -8.65 8.86 14.11
N LYS A 392 -8.18 9.87 14.86
CA LYS A 392 -6.77 10.05 15.21
C LYS A 392 -6.22 8.81 15.89
N ASP A 393 -6.88 8.32 16.94
CA ASP A 393 -6.47 7.14 17.69
C ASP A 393 -6.40 5.89 16.79
N LYS A 394 -7.39 5.71 15.90
CA LYS A 394 -7.39 4.60 14.93
C LYS A 394 -6.21 4.66 13.96
N ILE A 395 -5.86 5.84 13.45
CA ILE A 395 -4.76 5.99 12.48
C ILE A 395 -3.41 5.78 13.17
N MET A 396 -3.22 6.32 14.37
CA MET A 396 -1.95 6.22 15.09
C MET A 396 -1.71 4.85 15.71
N MET A 397 -2.74 4.22 16.27
CA MET A 397 -2.60 3.04 17.13
C MET A 397 -3.29 1.79 16.56
N GLY A 398 -4.09 1.95 15.52
CA GLY A 398 -4.94 0.90 14.97
C GLY A 398 -6.33 0.85 15.60
N ALA A 399 -7.15 -0.07 15.09
CA ALA A 399 -8.53 -0.21 15.56
C ALA A 399 -8.61 -0.72 17.01
N GLU A 400 -9.62 -0.24 17.72
CA GLU A 400 -9.99 -0.70 19.07
C GLU A 400 -10.38 -2.18 19.06
N ARG A 401 -9.81 -2.97 19.97
CA ARG A 401 -10.01 -4.42 20.04
C ARG A 401 -11.13 -4.79 21.03
N ARG A 402 -12.38 -4.48 20.69
CA ARG A 402 -13.56 -4.76 21.54
C ARG A 402 -13.75 -6.22 21.93
N SER A 403 -13.24 -7.16 21.15
CA SER A 403 -13.35 -8.60 21.42
C SER A 403 -12.28 -9.12 22.39
N MET A 404 -11.25 -8.32 22.69
CA MET A 404 -10.18 -8.71 23.60
C MET A 404 -10.60 -8.37 25.02
N VAL A 405 -10.99 -9.38 25.79
CA VAL A 405 -11.29 -9.23 27.21
C VAL A 405 -9.97 -9.39 27.97
N MET A 406 -9.51 -8.31 28.59
CA MET A 406 -8.37 -8.36 29.51
C MET A 406 -8.85 -8.89 30.85
N SER A 407 -8.01 -9.70 31.52
CA SER A 407 -8.28 -10.07 32.90
C SER A 407 -8.20 -8.86 33.82
N ASP A 408 -8.89 -8.87 34.96
CA ASP A 408 -8.85 -7.77 35.93
C ASP A 408 -7.40 -7.45 36.37
N LYS A 409 -6.57 -8.49 36.50
CA LYS A 409 -5.15 -8.35 36.85
C LYS A 409 -4.33 -7.66 35.74
N GLU A 410 -4.58 -8.00 34.47
CA GLU A 410 -3.92 -7.31 33.33
C GLU A 410 -4.40 -5.87 33.20
N LYS A 411 -5.69 -5.62 33.43
CA LYS A 411 -6.27 -4.26 33.45
C LYS A 411 -5.63 -3.42 34.56
N GLU A 412 -5.45 -4.00 35.74
CA GLU A 412 -4.78 -3.35 36.87
C GLU A 412 -3.30 -3.05 36.57
N LEU A 413 -2.54 -4.06 36.08
CA LEU A 413 -1.14 -3.87 35.65
C LEU A 413 -0.99 -2.73 34.65
N THR A 414 -1.85 -2.73 33.61
CA THR A 414 -1.84 -1.69 32.58
C THR A 414 -2.21 -0.32 33.15
N ALA A 415 -3.15 -0.23 34.10
CA ALA A 415 -3.51 1.03 34.74
C ALA A 415 -2.34 1.64 35.54
N TYR A 416 -1.61 0.82 36.29
CA TYR A 416 -0.40 1.29 36.99
C TYR A 416 0.72 1.67 36.03
N HIS A 417 0.91 0.90 34.95
CA HIS A 417 1.87 1.19 33.91
C HIS A 417 1.63 2.58 33.28
N GLU A 418 0.40 2.84 32.82
CA GLU A 418 0.06 4.11 32.18
C GLU A 418 0.08 5.28 33.18
N ALA A 419 -0.38 5.07 34.42
CA ALA A 419 -0.28 6.07 35.47
C ALA A 419 1.18 6.44 35.78
N GLY A 420 2.10 5.46 35.70
CA GLY A 420 3.54 5.67 35.86
C GLY A 420 4.11 6.65 34.84
N HIS A 421 3.79 6.46 33.55
CA HIS A 421 4.19 7.39 32.49
C HIS A 421 3.62 8.79 32.71
N ALA A 422 2.33 8.89 33.05
CA ALA A 422 1.64 10.15 33.23
C ALA A 422 2.23 10.99 34.40
N ILE A 423 2.46 10.36 35.56
CA ILE A 423 3.00 11.04 36.74
C ILE A 423 4.43 11.51 36.49
N VAL A 424 5.31 10.63 36.00
CA VAL A 424 6.70 11.01 35.74
C VAL A 424 6.76 12.10 34.70
N GLY A 425 6.05 11.95 33.57
CA GLY A 425 5.99 12.94 32.51
C GLY A 425 5.47 14.32 32.96
N ARG A 426 4.55 14.37 33.92
CA ARG A 426 4.03 15.63 34.49
C ARG A 426 5.01 16.32 35.43
N LEU A 427 5.83 15.55 36.16
CA LEU A 427 6.76 16.07 37.17
C LEU A 427 8.12 16.47 36.61
N VAL A 428 8.55 15.85 35.51
CA VAL A 428 9.82 16.21 34.88
C VAL A 428 9.74 17.55 34.12
N PRO A 429 10.79 18.39 34.18
CA PRO A 429 10.82 19.70 33.56
C PRO A 429 11.02 19.60 32.04
N GLY A 430 10.27 20.43 31.30
CA GLY A 430 10.43 20.56 29.84
C GLY A 430 9.87 19.41 29.02
N HIS A 431 9.25 18.40 29.65
CA HIS A 431 8.50 17.37 28.94
C HIS A 431 7.17 17.93 28.44
N ASP A 432 6.64 17.31 27.39
CA ASP A 432 5.35 17.69 26.83
C ASP A 432 4.22 17.33 27.81
N PRO A 433 3.17 18.16 27.91
CA PRO A 433 2.08 17.94 28.84
C PRO A 433 1.26 16.69 28.50
N VAL A 434 0.82 15.98 29.53
CA VAL A 434 -0.08 14.82 29.39
C VAL A 434 -1.46 15.33 28.96
N TYR A 435 -1.99 14.75 27.89
CA TYR A 435 -3.30 15.10 27.36
C TYR A 435 -4.39 14.10 27.76
N LYS A 436 -4.08 12.81 27.61
CA LYS A 436 -5.03 11.70 27.79
C LYS A 436 -4.28 10.45 28.18
N VAL A 437 -4.85 9.67 29.09
CA VAL A 437 -4.36 8.34 29.45
C VAL A 437 -5.50 7.35 29.28
N SER A 438 -5.26 6.22 28.61
CA SER A 438 -6.28 5.20 28.35
C SER A 438 -5.71 3.80 28.51
N ILE A 439 -6.50 2.89 29.08
CA ILE A 439 -6.19 1.45 29.19
C ILE A 439 -7.01 0.61 28.21
N ILE A 440 -7.59 1.25 27.19
CA ILE A 440 -8.37 0.56 26.15
C ILE A 440 -7.41 0.01 25.10
N PRO A 441 -7.43 -1.31 24.82
CA PRO A 441 -6.49 -1.93 23.91
C PRO A 441 -6.73 -1.51 22.45
N ARG A 442 -5.66 -1.06 21.79
CA ARG A 442 -5.67 -0.59 20.40
C ARG A 442 -4.49 -1.15 19.62
N GLY A 443 -4.78 -1.81 18.51
CA GLY A 443 -3.76 -2.45 17.66
C GLY A 443 -2.83 -3.37 18.46
N ARG A 444 -1.57 -2.93 18.65
CA ARG A 444 -0.53 -3.65 19.41
C ARG A 444 -0.37 -3.18 20.86
N ALA A 445 -0.96 -2.05 21.24
CA ALA A 445 -0.84 -1.47 22.58
C ALA A 445 -2.01 -1.89 23.48
N LEU A 446 -1.73 -2.18 24.75
CA LEU A 446 -2.73 -2.51 25.77
C LEU A 446 -3.26 -1.26 26.48
N GLY A 447 -2.42 -0.25 26.63
CA GLY A 447 -2.75 1.09 27.12
C GLY A 447 -1.92 2.14 26.38
N VAL A 448 -2.21 3.42 26.63
CA VAL A 448 -1.42 4.53 26.11
C VAL A 448 -1.55 5.80 26.94
N THR A 449 -0.41 6.45 27.14
CA THR A 449 -0.29 7.81 27.67
C THR A 449 0.08 8.76 26.52
N MET A 450 -0.82 9.70 26.21
CA MET A 450 -0.63 10.66 25.13
C MET A 450 -0.10 11.98 25.68
N PHE A 451 1.04 12.41 25.13
CA PHE A 451 1.61 13.73 25.37
C PHE A 451 1.35 14.63 24.15
N LEU A 452 0.91 15.87 24.39
CA LEU A 452 0.64 16.85 23.33
C LEU A 452 1.69 17.97 23.36
N PRO A 453 2.54 18.09 22.34
CA PRO A 453 3.47 19.22 22.23
C PRO A 453 2.71 20.55 22.21
N THR A 454 3.25 21.56 22.90
CA THR A 454 2.70 22.93 22.85
C THR A 454 3.11 23.66 21.58
N GLU A 455 4.30 23.35 21.05
CA GLU A 455 4.94 24.00 19.91
C GLU A 455 5.70 22.95 19.09
N ASP A 456 5.88 23.19 17.79
CA ASP A 456 6.76 22.37 16.95
C ASP A 456 8.21 22.73 17.28
N ARG A 457 8.95 21.74 17.78
CA ARG A 457 10.35 21.90 18.16
C ARG A 457 11.24 21.24 17.11
N TYR A 458 12.16 22.01 16.56
CA TYR A 458 13.19 21.51 15.64
C TYR A 458 14.44 21.00 16.38
N SER A 459 14.64 21.43 17.63
CA SER A 459 15.78 21.03 18.46
C SER A 459 15.33 20.71 19.89
N TYR A 460 16.03 19.76 20.50
CA TYR A 460 15.78 19.32 21.88
C TYR A 460 17.00 19.62 22.75
N THR A 461 16.76 20.08 23.98
CA THR A 461 17.82 20.26 24.98
C THR A 461 18.15 18.95 25.68
N LYS A 462 19.36 18.83 26.25
CA LYS A 462 19.76 17.68 27.08
C LYS A 462 18.73 17.38 28.18
N GLN A 463 18.21 18.42 28.83
CA GLN A 463 17.20 18.29 29.88
C GLN A 463 15.87 17.69 29.36
N GLN A 464 15.43 18.06 28.16
CA GLN A 464 14.22 17.53 27.56
C GLN A 464 14.37 16.06 27.19
N LEU A 465 15.51 15.70 26.58
CA LEU A 465 15.82 14.31 26.22
C LEU A 465 15.91 13.42 27.46
N GLU A 466 16.59 13.88 28.52
CA GLU A 466 16.62 13.18 29.80
C GLU A 466 15.21 13.02 30.40
N SER A 467 14.38 14.05 30.30
CA SER A 467 13.00 14.00 30.81
C SER A 467 12.12 13.04 30.01
N GLN A 468 12.32 12.92 28.68
CA GLN A 468 11.67 11.89 27.85
C GLN A 468 12.13 10.49 28.23
N ILE A 469 13.42 10.28 28.49
CA ILE A 469 13.94 8.98 28.95
C ILE A 469 13.33 8.62 30.31
N SER A 470 13.25 9.57 31.25
CA SER A 470 12.60 9.33 32.54
C SER A 470 11.13 8.94 32.40
N SER A 471 10.35 9.64 31.55
CA SER A 471 8.94 9.31 31.37
C SER A 471 8.73 7.92 30.76
N LEU A 472 9.60 7.48 29.84
CA LEU A 472 9.57 6.14 29.25
C LEU A 472 9.80 5.01 30.27
N TYR A 473 10.58 5.24 31.33
CA TYR A 473 10.75 4.23 32.39
C TYR A 473 9.64 4.24 33.45
N GLY A 474 8.76 5.24 33.43
CA GLY A 474 7.69 5.40 34.43
C GLY A 474 6.77 4.18 34.53
N GLY A 475 6.33 3.61 33.40
CA GLY A 475 5.41 2.47 33.41
C GLY A 475 6.01 1.20 33.99
N ARG A 476 7.21 0.81 33.53
CA ARG A 476 7.93 -0.35 34.08
C ARG A 476 8.21 -0.21 35.58
N LEU A 477 8.63 0.97 36.01
CA LEU A 477 8.91 1.21 37.43
C LEU A 477 7.65 1.12 38.28
N ALA A 478 6.53 1.64 37.80
CA ALA A 478 5.25 1.52 38.49
C ALA A 478 4.84 0.04 38.63
N GLU A 479 5.01 -0.79 37.60
CA GLU A 479 4.80 -2.24 37.70
C GLU A 479 5.70 -2.88 38.75
N GLU A 480 7.00 -2.60 38.70
CA GLU A 480 8.00 -3.17 39.62
C GLU A 480 7.72 -2.79 41.07
N MET A 481 7.34 -1.54 41.33
CA MET A 481 7.11 -1.02 42.68
C MET A 481 5.84 -1.57 43.33
N ILE A 482 4.79 -1.81 42.53
CA ILE A 482 3.48 -2.25 43.03
C ILE A 482 3.38 -3.78 43.09
N PHE A 483 3.87 -4.47 42.06
CA PHE A 483 3.68 -5.92 41.90
C PHE A 483 4.97 -6.72 42.12
N GLY A 484 6.12 -6.06 42.25
CA GLY A 484 7.44 -6.69 42.42
C GLY A 484 8.12 -7.04 41.10
N GLN A 485 9.41 -7.39 41.18
CA GLN A 485 10.26 -7.66 40.01
C GLN A 485 9.78 -8.84 39.15
N GLU A 486 9.21 -9.87 39.77
CA GLU A 486 8.69 -11.06 39.07
C GLU A 486 7.43 -10.78 38.25
N ALA A 487 6.78 -9.63 38.47
CA ALA A 487 5.54 -9.24 37.82
C ALA A 487 5.73 -8.19 36.71
N VAL A 488 6.97 -7.75 36.47
CA VAL A 488 7.29 -6.80 35.38
C VAL A 488 6.97 -7.45 34.03
N THR A 489 6.21 -6.74 33.20
CA THR A 489 5.68 -7.28 31.96
C THR A 489 6.56 -6.99 30.74
N THR A 490 6.32 -7.72 29.65
CA THR A 490 6.95 -7.42 28.35
C THR A 490 6.35 -6.19 27.66
N GLY A 491 5.31 -5.56 28.25
CA GLY A 491 4.67 -4.36 27.73
C GLY A 491 5.62 -3.18 27.59
N ALA A 492 6.59 -3.04 28.50
CA ALA A 492 7.60 -1.97 28.51
C ALA A 492 8.67 -2.09 27.42
N SER A 493 8.62 -3.10 26.55
CA SER A 493 9.66 -3.37 25.54
C SER A 493 9.88 -2.21 24.57
N ASN A 494 8.81 -1.60 24.09
CA ASN A 494 8.87 -0.43 23.19
C ASN A 494 9.45 0.80 23.90
N ASP A 495 9.14 1.01 25.18
CA ASP A 495 9.64 2.15 25.94
C ASP A 495 11.14 2.01 26.23
N ILE A 496 11.58 0.80 26.56
CA ILE A 496 13.01 0.47 26.73
C ILE A 496 13.76 0.68 25.43
N GLN A 497 13.21 0.24 24.30
CA GLN A 497 13.83 0.43 22.99
C GLN A 497 14.00 1.92 22.69
N ARG A 498 12.93 2.72 22.82
CA ARG A 498 12.98 4.18 22.58
C ARG A 498 13.93 4.90 23.52
N ALA A 499 13.93 4.54 24.81
CA ALA A 499 14.84 5.14 25.79
C ALA A 499 16.30 4.84 25.45
N THR A 500 16.58 3.61 25.00
CA THR A 500 17.92 3.18 24.57
C THR A 500 18.36 3.91 23.30
N GLU A 501 17.48 4.03 22.30
CA GLU A 501 17.76 4.77 21.07
C GLU A 501 18.03 6.26 21.33
N LEU A 502 17.23 6.91 22.20
CA LEU A 502 17.46 8.29 22.62
C LEU A 502 18.80 8.45 23.34
N ALA A 503 19.09 7.61 24.33
CA ALA A 503 20.35 7.65 25.05
C ALA A 503 21.55 7.41 24.12
N HIS A 504 21.43 6.46 23.20
CA HIS A 504 22.46 6.18 22.19
C HIS A 504 22.69 7.38 21.27
N ASN A 505 21.64 8.03 20.76
CA ASN A 505 21.77 9.21 19.92
C ASN A 505 22.34 10.42 20.67
N MET A 506 21.99 10.59 21.95
CA MET A 506 22.60 11.59 22.83
C MET A 506 24.12 11.45 22.92
N VAL A 507 24.61 10.22 23.04
CA VAL A 507 26.05 9.93 23.17
C VAL A 507 26.76 9.97 21.82
N THR A 508 26.16 9.40 20.77
CA THR A 508 26.86 9.14 19.50
C THR A 508 26.63 10.17 18.40
N LYS A 509 25.47 10.83 18.34
CA LYS A 509 25.09 11.76 17.26
C LYS A 509 25.07 13.21 17.71
N TRP A 510 24.53 13.48 18.90
CA TRP A 510 24.31 14.84 19.39
C TRP A 510 25.40 15.37 20.30
N GLY A 511 26.37 14.53 20.69
CA GLY A 511 27.52 14.96 21.49
C GLY A 511 27.14 15.51 22.87
N LEU A 512 26.10 14.94 23.50
CA LEU A 512 25.57 15.37 24.81
C LEU A 512 26.17 14.59 25.99
N SER A 513 27.11 13.68 25.72
CA SER A 513 27.89 13.01 26.75
C SER A 513 29.04 13.90 27.23
N ASP A 514 29.23 13.94 28.55
CA ASP A 514 30.31 14.69 29.18
C ASP A 514 31.67 13.96 29.01
N ASN A 515 31.68 12.63 28.88
CA ASN A 515 32.92 11.85 28.72
C ASN A 515 33.39 11.76 27.26
N MET A 516 32.46 11.60 26.32
CA MET A 516 32.78 11.51 24.88
C MET A 516 32.93 12.91 24.25
N GLY A 517 32.33 13.93 24.85
CA GLY A 517 32.36 15.29 24.32
C GLY A 517 31.49 15.49 23.08
N PRO A 518 31.57 16.68 22.45
CA PRO A 518 30.71 17.09 21.35
C PRO A 518 31.18 16.55 19.99
N LEU A 519 31.32 15.23 19.87
CA LEU A 519 31.77 14.55 18.64
C LEU A 519 30.67 13.64 18.09
N SER A 520 30.58 13.53 16.76
CA SER A 520 29.73 12.55 16.08
C SER A 520 30.51 11.27 15.83
N TYR A 521 30.08 10.17 16.42
CA TYR A 521 30.67 8.84 16.32
C TYR A 521 29.93 7.91 15.35
N GLY A 522 28.69 8.26 14.99
CA GLY A 522 27.88 7.51 14.03
C GLY A 522 28.20 7.89 12.59
N GLU A 523 28.22 6.89 11.69
CA GLU A 523 27.98 7.14 10.26
C GLU A 523 26.48 7.37 10.07
N ASP A 524 26.10 8.37 9.28
CA ASP A 524 24.70 8.57 8.90
C ASP A 524 24.18 7.28 8.25
N GLU A 525 23.01 6.83 8.72
CA GLU A 525 22.22 5.77 8.07
C GLU A 525 21.66 6.27 6.73
N GLY A 526 22.54 6.73 5.82
CA GLY A 526 22.19 6.90 4.42
C GLY A 526 21.83 5.54 3.84
N GLU A 527 20.65 5.44 3.21
CA GLU A 527 20.11 4.18 2.70
C GLU A 527 21.17 3.38 1.93
N VAL A 528 21.38 2.16 2.44
CA VAL A 528 22.25 1.12 1.95
C VAL A 528 22.00 0.86 0.47
N PHE A 529 22.90 1.34 -0.39
CA PHE A 529 22.97 0.87 -1.77
C PHE A 529 23.32 -0.62 -1.77
N LEU A 530 22.47 -1.45 -2.39
CA LEU A 530 22.54 -2.92 -2.47
C LEU A 530 23.87 -3.51 -3.03
N GLY A 531 24.83 -2.68 -3.43
CA GLY A 531 26.15 -3.08 -3.92
C GLY A 531 27.35 -2.78 -2.99
N ARG A 532 27.15 -2.10 -1.84
CA ARG A 532 28.22 -1.77 -0.87
C ARG A 532 28.02 -2.37 0.53
N SER A 533 26.97 -3.17 0.72
CA SER A 533 26.51 -3.67 2.02
C SER A 533 27.37 -4.76 2.67
N VAL A 534 28.46 -5.23 2.05
CA VAL A 534 29.26 -6.33 2.62
C VAL A 534 30.36 -5.83 3.57
N THR A 535 30.56 -4.52 3.70
CA THR A 535 31.58 -3.96 4.59
C THR A 535 31.01 -2.76 5.34
N GLN A 536 30.18 -3.04 6.36
CA GLN A 536 30.02 -2.09 7.46
C GLN A 536 31.40 -1.92 8.11
N HIS A 537 32.12 -0.89 7.70
CA HIS A 537 33.28 -0.47 8.47
C HIS A 537 32.74 0.09 9.78
N LYS A 538 33.00 -0.60 10.90
CA LYS A 538 32.86 0.05 12.22
C LYS A 538 33.77 1.28 12.19
N SER A 539 33.17 2.46 12.13
CA SER A 539 33.87 3.75 12.14
C SER A 539 34.60 4.01 13.47
N VAL A 540 34.25 3.26 14.52
CA VAL A 540 34.77 3.42 15.88
C VAL A 540 35.62 2.22 16.32
N SER A 541 36.66 2.50 17.11
CA SER A 541 37.48 1.46 17.73
C SER A 541 36.68 0.68 18.80
N ASP A 542 37.05 -0.56 19.09
CA ASP A 542 36.37 -1.36 20.12
C ASP A 542 36.44 -0.71 21.52
N LEU A 543 37.52 0.02 21.82
CA LEU A 543 37.63 0.80 23.07
C LEU A 543 36.62 1.95 23.10
N THR A 544 36.43 2.65 21.98
CA THR A 544 35.44 3.73 21.85
C THR A 544 34.03 3.17 21.94
N ALA A 545 33.75 2.04 21.29
CA ALA A 545 32.45 1.38 21.36
C ALA A 545 32.10 0.97 22.81
N LYS A 546 33.06 0.41 23.54
CA LYS A 546 32.87 0.10 24.96
C LYS A 546 32.56 1.35 25.79
N GLN A 547 33.26 2.46 25.55
CA GLN A 547 33.00 3.72 26.25
C GLN A 547 31.60 4.28 25.93
N ILE A 548 31.15 4.17 24.68
CA ILE A 548 29.80 4.54 24.27
C ILE A 548 28.77 3.73 25.07
N ASP A 549 28.94 2.40 25.16
CA ASP A 549 28.01 1.54 25.91
C ASP A 549 27.95 1.89 27.41
N GLU A 550 29.09 2.21 28.02
CA GLU A 550 29.18 2.64 29.42
C GLU A 550 28.44 3.97 29.65
N ASP A 551 28.64 4.94 28.76
CA ASP A 551 27.97 6.25 28.84
C ASP A 551 26.47 6.15 28.59
N VAL A 552 26.03 5.34 27.61
CA VAL A 552 24.61 5.09 27.36
C VAL A 552 23.95 4.48 28.60
N ARG A 553 24.60 3.50 29.23
CA ARG A 553 24.13 2.91 30.48
C ARG A 553 24.06 3.94 31.61
N ALA A 554 25.04 4.84 31.72
CA ALA A 554 25.04 5.90 32.73
C ALA A 554 23.86 6.88 32.53
N VAL A 555 23.57 7.27 31.28
CA VAL A 555 22.42 8.12 30.95
C VAL A 555 21.11 7.43 31.32
N ILE A 556 20.96 6.14 30.98
CA ILE A 556 19.76 5.35 31.31
C ILE A 556 19.58 5.25 32.83
N ASN A 557 20.61 4.80 33.56
CA ASN A 557 20.54 4.58 35.01
C ASN A 557 20.13 5.85 35.76
N ARG A 558 20.74 7.00 35.44
CA ARG A 558 20.40 8.28 36.06
C ARG A 558 18.93 8.66 35.86
N ASN A 559 18.39 8.43 34.67
CA ASN A 559 16.99 8.74 34.37
C ASN A 559 16.02 7.71 34.97
N TYR A 560 16.46 6.46 35.11
CA TYR A 560 15.74 5.39 35.81
C TYR A 560 15.60 5.71 37.30
N ASP A 561 16.71 6.03 37.97
CA ASP A 561 16.74 6.40 39.39
C ASP A 561 15.87 7.64 39.65
N ARG A 562 15.95 8.63 38.76
CA ARG A 562 15.12 9.83 38.82
C ARG A 562 13.63 9.51 38.72
N ALA A 563 13.23 8.69 37.76
CA ALA A 563 11.83 8.28 37.61
C ALA A 563 11.34 7.49 38.83
N GLN A 564 12.19 6.62 39.38
CA GLN A 564 11.88 5.83 40.57
C GLN A 564 11.67 6.71 41.80
N GLN A 565 12.51 7.74 42.00
CA GLN A 565 12.33 8.71 43.09
C GLN A 565 11.01 9.47 42.95
N LEU A 566 10.70 9.97 41.75
CA LEU A 566 9.46 10.72 41.50
C LEU A 566 8.20 9.89 41.77
N LEU A 567 8.22 8.61 41.41
CA LEU A 567 7.11 7.69 41.70
C LEU A 567 7.00 7.37 43.20
N ASN A 568 8.12 7.11 43.88
CA ASN A 568 8.15 6.88 45.32
C ASN A 568 7.56 8.06 46.10
N ASP A 569 7.94 9.29 45.72
CA ASP A 569 7.47 10.52 46.36
C ASP A 569 5.96 10.78 46.12
N ASN A 570 5.36 10.13 45.11
CA ASN A 570 3.98 10.36 44.68
C ASN A 570 3.13 9.08 44.64
N MET A 571 3.44 8.09 45.48
CA MET A 571 2.75 6.79 45.52
C MET A 571 1.23 6.89 45.71
N GLU A 572 0.76 7.82 46.54
CA GLU A 572 -0.68 8.01 46.76
C GLU A 572 -1.40 8.42 45.47
N LYS A 573 -0.81 9.36 44.70
CA LYS A 573 -1.34 9.79 43.41
C LYS A 573 -1.31 8.67 42.38
N LEU A 574 -0.30 7.80 42.41
CA LEU A 574 -0.22 6.62 41.56
C LEU A 574 -1.40 5.68 41.79
N HIS A 575 -1.71 5.37 43.05
CA HIS A 575 -2.87 4.55 43.40
C HIS A 575 -4.19 5.20 42.98
N THR A 576 -4.37 6.49 43.26
CA THR A 576 -5.59 7.21 42.87
C THR A 576 -5.79 7.21 41.35
N MET A 577 -4.73 7.47 40.59
CA MET A 577 -4.79 7.51 39.12
C MET A 577 -5.09 6.13 38.52
N ALA A 578 -4.43 5.07 39.04
CA ALA A 578 -4.70 3.71 38.59
C ALA A 578 -6.14 3.28 38.89
N GLN A 579 -6.67 3.57 40.08
CA GLN A 579 -8.07 3.28 40.42
C GLN A 579 -9.05 4.02 39.51
N LEU A 580 -8.76 5.28 39.19
CA LEU A 580 -9.59 6.07 38.29
C LEU A 580 -9.58 5.50 36.87
N LEU A 581 -8.40 5.07 36.37
CA LEU A 581 -8.26 4.38 35.09
C LEU A 581 -9.02 3.05 35.06
N ILE A 582 -9.00 2.27 36.13
CA ILE A 582 -9.76 1.01 36.19
C ILE A 582 -11.28 1.28 36.10
N LYS A 583 -11.75 2.36 36.75
CA LYS A 583 -13.16 2.76 36.77
C LYS A 583 -13.64 3.34 35.43
N TYR A 584 -12.93 4.29 34.85
CA TYR A 584 -13.38 5.06 33.68
C TYR A 584 -12.69 4.66 32.37
N GLU A 585 -11.66 3.81 32.43
CA GLU A 585 -10.85 3.31 31.30
C GLU A 585 -10.04 4.37 30.55
N THR A 586 -10.44 5.64 30.64
CA THR A 586 -9.76 6.80 30.06
C THR A 586 -9.91 7.99 31.00
N ILE A 587 -8.82 8.73 31.21
CA ILE A 587 -8.80 9.97 31.98
C ILE A 587 -8.21 11.10 31.14
N ASP A 588 -8.75 12.31 31.30
CA ASP A 588 -8.31 13.50 30.58
C ASP A 588 -7.29 14.33 31.38
N SER A 589 -6.63 15.28 30.71
CA SER A 589 -5.68 16.22 31.33
C SER A 589 -6.25 16.96 32.55
N GLY A 590 -7.55 17.31 32.55
CA GLY A 590 -8.18 18.01 33.66
C GLY A 590 -8.31 17.15 34.91
N GLN A 591 -8.67 15.87 34.74
CA GLN A 591 -8.69 14.88 35.82
C GLN A 591 -7.29 14.59 36.35
N ILE A 592 -6.30 14.49 35.45
CA ILE A 592 -4.89 14.30 35.84
C ILE A 592 -4.41 15.48 36.68
N ASP A 593 -4.68 16.71 36.26
CA ASP A 593 -4.31 17.91 37.01
C ASP A 593 -4.99 17.96 38.39
N ALA A 594 -6.26 17.56 38.48
CA ALA A 594 -6.96 17.45 39.76
C ALA A 594 -6.27 16.45 40.70
N ILE A 595 -5.89 15.26 40.22
CA ILE A 595 -5.16 14.25 41.02
C ILE A 595 -3.81 14.79 41.48
N MET A 596 -3.08 15.46 40.58
CA MET A 596 -1.74 15.98 40.89
C MET A 596 -1.78 17.09 41.95
N GLU A 597 -2.87 17.86 42.00
CA GLU A 597 -3.15 18.89 43.00
C GLU A 597 -3.82 18.36 44.28
N GLY A 598 -4.16 17.06 44.34
CA GLY A 598 -4.84 16.44 45.49
C GLY A 598 -6.34 16.78 45.59
N ARG A 599 -6.97 17.20 44.49
CA ARG A 599 -8.42 17.43 44.39
C ARG A 599 -9.13 16.16 43.92
N GLU A 600 -10.41 16.01 44.29
CA GLU A 600 -11.23 14.91 43.76
C GLU A 600 -11.45 15.09 42.24
N PRO A 601 -11.05 14.10 41.43
CA PRO A 601 -11.29 14.14 39.99
C PRO A 601 -12.79 13.94 39.72
N GLY A 602 -13.39 14.86 38.97
CA GLY A 602 -14.78 14.74 38.51
C GLY A 602 -14.98 13.60 37.50
N GLU A 603 -16.25 13.34 37.13
CA GLU A 603 -16.59 12.36 36.11
C GLU A 603 -16.09 12.79 34.71
N PRO A 604 -15.70 11.86 33.82
CA PRO A 604 -15.37 12.19 32.44
C PRO A 604 -16.53 12.91 31.75
N LYS A 605 -16.23 13.89 30.88
CA LYS A 605 -17.24 14.71 30.18
C LYS A 605 -18.26 13.91 29.38
N ASP A 606 -17.94 12.67 29.00
CA ASP A 606 -18.77 11.78 28.18
C ASP A 606 -19.40 10.62 28.98
N TRP A 607 -19.33 10.64 30.32
CA TRP A 607 -19.90 9.60 31.17
C TRP A 607 -21.42 9.73 31.29
N ASN A 608 -22.15 9.41 30.22
CA ASN A 608 -23.57 9.09 30.31
C ASN A 608 -23.71 7.60 30.63
N ASP A 609 -24.20 7.34 31.82
CA ASP A 609 -24.33 6.03 32.45
C ASP A 609 -25.03 5.02 31.51
N ARG A 610 -24.26 4.07 30.96
CA ARG A 610 -24.80 2.95 30.16
C ARG A 610 -25.51 1.90 31.03
N SER A 611 -25.69 2.14 32.33
CA SER A 611 -26.21 1.13 33.27
C SER A 611 -27.67 1.31 33.71
N THR A 612 -28.41 2.31 33.21
CA THR A 612 -29.87 2.39 33.44
C THR A 612 -30.65 1.79 32.26
N PRO A 613 -31.45 0.71 32.47
CA PRO A 613 -32.46 0.32 31.49
C PRO A 613 -33.42 1.51 31.29
N PRO A 614 -33.96 1.74 30.08
CA PRO A 614 -34.96 2.79 29.90
C PRO A 614 -36.15 2.46 30.79
N SER A 615 -36.38 3.26 31.83
CA SER A 615 -37.63 3.22 32.57
C SER A 615 -38.74 3.53 31.58
N ALA A 616 -39.70 2.62 31.48
CA ALA A 616 -40.86 2.75 30.62
C ALA A 616 -41.50 4.15 30.76
N SER A 617 -41.58 4.85 29.64
CA SER A 617 -42.39 6.06 29.52
C SER A 617 -43.85 5.73 29.91
N PRO A 618 -44.55 6.59 30.66
CA PRO A 618 -45.97 6.39 30.92
C PRO A 618 -46.75 6.53 29.60
N GLU A 619 -47.68 5.60 29.37
CA GLU A 619 -48.59 5.59 28.22
C GLU A 619 -49.35 6.93 28.11
N PRO A 620 -49.63 7.42 26.89
CA PRO A 620 -50.49 8.59 26.71
C PRO A 620 -51.94 8.19 26.95
N ASP A 621 -52.60 8.97 27.82
CA ASP A 621 -54.01 8.90 28.17
C ASP A 621 -54.91 8.94 26.92
N GLU A 622 -55.68 7.89 26.67
CA GLU A 622 -56.81 7.90 25.74
C GLU A 622 -57.98 8.66 26.38
N SER A 623 -58.09 9.96 26.13
CA SER A 623 -59.39 10.63 26.11
C SER A 623 -59.33 11.96 25.36
N GLU A 624 -59.92 12.00 24.16
CA GLU A 624 -61.05 12.89 23.85
C GLU A 624 -61.39 12.78 22.36
N THR A 625 -62.58 12.25 22.10
CA THR A 625 -63.28 12.25 20.82
C THR A 625 -63.69 13.66 20.40
N PRO A 626 -63.67 13.98 19.10
CA PRO A 626 -64.58 14.98 18.55
C PRO A 626 -65.69 14.27 17.77
N SER A 627 -66.91 14.32 18.31
CA SER A 627 -68.14 13.96 17.61
C SER A 627 -68.35 14.92 16.42
N GLY A 628 -68.62 14.37 15.25
CA GLY A 628 -68.75 15.14 14.01
C GLY A 628 -70.01 15.97 13.87
N LYS A 629 -70.03 16.78 12.80
CA LYS A 629 -71.21 17.06 11.95
C LYS A 629 -70.77 17.27 10.48
N PRO A 630 -71.59 16.84 9.49
CA PRO A 630 -71.26 16.90 8.06
C PRO A 630 -72.00 18.02 7.30
N ALA A 631 -71.51 18.30 6.08
CA ALA A 631 -72.10 19.06 4.96
C ALA A 631 -72.35 20.58 5.22
N ASP A 632 -72.29 21.51 4.26
CA ASP A 632 -72.65 21.42 2.84
C ASP A 632 -72.11 22.67 2.07
N GLN A 633 -71.85 22.46 0.78
CA GLN A 633 -72.10 23.37 -0.37
C GLN A 633 -71.35 24.71 -0.62
N LEU A 634 -70.94 24.81 -1.91
CA LEU A 634 -70.81 26.01 -2.79
C LEU A 634 -69.67 26.99 -2.41
N HIS A 635 -68.67 27.27 -3.26
CA HIS A 635 -68.73 27.61 -4.69
C HIS A 635 -67.36 27.46 -5.35
#